data_AF-A0A5C9B4V6-F1
#
_entry.id   AF-A0A5C9B4V6-F1
#
_cell.length_a   1.000
_cell.length_b   1.000
_cell.length_c   1.000
_cell.angle_alpha   90.00
_cell.angle_beta   90.00
_cell.angle_gamma   90.00
#
_symmetry.space_group_name_H-M   'P 1'
#
loop_
_entity.id
_entity.type
_entity.pdbx_description
1 polymer ?
#
loop_
_entity_poly.entity_id
_entity_poly.type
_entity_poly.pdbx_seq_one_letter_code
_entity_poly.pdbx_strand_id
1 'polypeptide(L)'
;MHLAARATTLPGDPGRWDRGEPLWKLAPKRDADGRPYTDFMMLAPRLNQRPAAEIEALTHIIRDVLTRHEEWVVFADLNLKCNVLWVSLKHQPGVMARIITALRARAPEFKLVAHQPTQPG
;
A
#
# COMPACT_ATOMS: atom_id res chain seq x y z
N MET A 1 0.29 9.69 -10.80
CA MET A 1 0.12 8.98 -9.51
C MET A 1 1.27 9.35 -8.56
N HIS A 2 0.98 9.89 -7.36
CA HIS A 2 2.02 10.25 -6.37
C HIS A 2 2.24 9.08 -5.40
N LEU A 3 3.21 8.20 -5.68
CA LEU A 3 3.65 7.18 -4.73
C LEU A 3 4.57 7.84 -3.70
N ALA A 4 4.04 8.12 -2.51
CA ALA A 4 4.85 8.59 -1.40
C ALA A 4 5.53 7.38 -0.74
N ALA A 5 6.84 7.23 -0.96
CA ALA A 5 7.66 6.42 -0.08
C ALA A 5 8.10 7.34 1.07
N ARG A 6 7.41 7.29 2.21
CA ARG A 6 7.83 8.07 3.38
C ARG A 6 9.02 7.38 4.03
N ALA A 7 10.22 7.85 3.69
CA ALA A 7 11.47 7.54 4.39
C ALA A 7 12.12 8.77 5.06
N THR A 8 11.46 9.93 5.06
CA THR A 8 12.13 11.20 5.38
C THR A 8 11.67 11.75 6.74
N THR A 9 12.63 11.88 7.66
CA THR A 9 12.55 12.34 9.06
C THR A 9 12.09 11.29 10.08
N LEU A 10 13.07 10.73 10.80
CA LEU A 10 12.85 10.12 12.11
C LEU A 10 12.73 11.24 13.15
N PRO A 11 11.61 11.41 13.87
CA PRO A 11 11.68 11.64 15.29
C PRO A 11 11.94 10.27 15.96
N GLY A 12 13.19 10.11 16.41
CA GLY A 12 13.70 9.23 17.47
C GLY A 12 13.16 7.80 17.64
N ASP A 13 14.12 6.86 17.69
CA ASP A 13 14.04 5.63 18.50
C ASP A 13 13.24 4.45 17.88
N PRO A 14 13.73 3.19 17.98
CA PRO A 14 13.25 2.03 17.23
C PRO A 14 11.92 1.44 17.75
N GLY A 15 11.02 2.25 18.31
CA GLY A 15 9.83 1.69 18.95
C GLY A 15 8.69 2.64 19.35
N ARG A 16 8.71 3.93 18.99
CA ARG A 16 7.61 4.82 19.40
C ARG A 16 6.53 4.93 18.31
N TRP A 17 5.36 4.35 18.59
CA TRP A 17 4.13 4.56 17.83
C TRP A 17 3.62 5.98 18.09
N ASP A 18 4.24 6.97 17.45
CA ASP A 18 3.80 8.36 17.54
C ASP A 18 2.46 8.57 16.80
N ARG A 19 1.77 9.68 17.14
CA ARG A 19 0.55 10.11 16.45
C ARG A 19 0.86 10.44 14.99
N GLY A 20 0.70 9.45 14.11
CA GLY A 20 0.55 9.69 12.68
C GLY A 20 -0.71 10.51 12.41
N GLU A 21 -0.71 11.27 11.31
CA GLU A 21 -1.97 11.86 10.85
C GLU A 21 -3.00 10.75 10.62
N PRO A 22 -4.25 10.95 11.06
CA PRO A 22 -5.26 9.93 10.87
C PRO A 22 -5.50 9.70 9.38
N LEU A 23 -5.59 8.43 8.97
CA LEU A 23 -5.64 7.99 7.57
C LEU A 23 -6.68 8.75 6.72
N TRP A 24 -7.78 9.21 7.33
CA TRP A 24 -8.82 10.00 6.66
C TRP A 24 -8.36 11.37 6.14
N LYS A 25 -7.24 11.90 6.64
CA LYS A 25 -6.60 13.12 6.13
C LYS A 25 -5.63 12.84 4.99
N LEU A 26 -5.16 11.59 4.87
CA LEU A 26 -4.10 11.20 3.94
C LEU A 26 -4.65 10.74 2.59
N ALA A 27 -5.79 10.06 2.61
CA ALA A 27 -6.47 9.61 1.40
C ALA A 27 -7.87 10.23 1.33
N PRO A 28 -8.29 10.74 0.17
CA PRO A 28 -9.70 11.10 -0.02
C PRO A 28 -10.55 9.83 0.17
N LYS A 29 -11.76 9.97 0.71
CA LYS A 29 -12.65 8.83 1.01
C LYS A 29 -13.67 8.55 -0.08
N ARG A 30 -13.97 9.57 -0.89
CA ARG A 30 -15.03 9.54 -1.88
C ARG A 30 -14.56 10.18 -3.18
N ASP A 31 -15.12 9.71 -4.29
CA ASP A 31 -14.96 10.35 -5.60
C ASP A 31 -15.85 11.59 -5.75
N ALA A 32 -15.79 12.23 -6.92
CA ALA A 32 -16.57 13.42 -7.26
C ALA A 32 -18.09 13.20 -7.20
N ASP A 33 -18.53 11.94 -7.37
CA ASP A 33 -19.93 11.54 -7.31
C ASP A 33 -20.35 11.06 -5.90
N GLY A 34 -19.44 11.17 -4.93
CA GLY A 34 -19.67 10.77 -3.55
C GLY A 34 -19.58 9.26 -3.29
N ARG A 35 -19.13 8.43 -4.25
CA ARG A 35 -18.96 6.99 -4.05
C ARG A 35 -17.70 6.70 -3.24
N PRO A 36 -17.72 5.71 -2.33
CA PRO A 36 -16.55 5.38 -1.53
C PRO A 36 -15.44 4.78 -2.41
N TYR A 37 -14.19 5.11 -2.10
CA TYR A 37 -13.05 4.38 -2.64
C TYR A 37 -12.93 2.99 -2.01
N THR A 38 -12.26 2.09 -2.73
CA THR A 38 -11.95 0.74 -2.26
C THR A 38 -10.48 0.69 -1.87
N ASP A 39 -10.22 0.32 -0.63
CA ASP A 39 -8.86 0.21 -0.08
C ASP A 39 -8.42 -1.24 0.04
N PHE A 40 -7.14 -1.49 -0.21
CA PHE A 40 -6.48 -2.72 0.23
C PHE A 40 -5.11 -2.41 0.81
N MET A 41 -4.64 -3.28 1.70
CA MET A 41 -3.33 -3.20 2.30
C MET A 41 -2.55 -4.49 2.06
N MET A 42 -1.24 -4.38 1.85
CA MET A 42 -0.33 -5.53 1.80
C MET A 42 0.82 -5.33 2.79
N LEU A 43 1.21 -6.39 3.49
CA LEU A 43 2.29 -6.41 4.48
C LEU A 43 3.50 -7.18 3.91
N ALA A 44 4.70 -6.61 4.03
CA ALA A 44 5.97 -7.25 3.70
C ALA A 44 6.88 -7.32 4.95
N PRO A 45 6.79 -8.37 5.78
CA PRO A 45 7.53 -8.42 7.04
C PRO A 45 9.03 -8.16 6.88
N ARG A 46 9.61 -7.36 7.78
CA ARG A 46 11.04 -7.00 7.82
C ARG A 46 11.56 -6.23 6.60
N LEU A 47 10.68 -5.67 5.76
CA LEU A 47 11.11 -4.88 4.60
C LEU A 47 12.04 -3.72 5.00
N ASN A 48 11.76 -3.04 6.11
CA ASN A 48 12.58 -1.97 6.67
C ASN A 48 13.97 -2.39 7.19
N GLN A 49 14.25 -3.68 7.29
CA GLN A 49 15.56 -4.20 7.68
C GLN A 49 16.44 -4.50 6.45
N ARG A 50 15.89 -4.39 5.24
CA ARG A 50 16.62 -4.65 4.00
C ARG A 50 17.53 -3.47 3.63
N PRO A 51 18.59 -3.70 2.83
CA PRO A 51 19.40 -2.64 2.25
C PRO A 51 18.55 -1.62 1.48
N ALA A 52 18.95 -0.34 1.55
CA ALA A 52 18.22 0.74 0.89
C ALA A 52 18.01 0.50 -0.62
N ALA A 53 19.01 -0.06 -1.30
CA ALA A 53 18.93 -0.40 -2.72
C ALA A 53 17.84 -1.44 -3.03
N GLU A 54 17.63 -2.42 -2.15
CA GLU A 54 16.55 -3.42 -2.32
C GLU A 54 15.18 -2.79 -2.10
N ILE A 55 15.06 -1.88 -1.12
CA ILE A 55 13.82 -1.12 -0.87
C ILE A 55 13.49 -0.22 -2.07
N GLU A 56 14.49 0.44 -2.64
CA GLU A 56 14.34 1.26 -3.84
C GLU A 56 13.89 0.44 -5.05
N ALA A 57 14.56 -0.69 -5.32
CA ALA A 57 14.18 -1.61 -6.39
C ALA A 57 12.73 -2.11 -6.24
N LEU A 58 12.33 -2.48 -5.02
CA LEU A 58 10.96 -2.89 -4.74
C LEU A 58 9.95 -1.74 -4.93
N THR A 59 10.32 -0.53 -4.52
CA THR A 59 9.50 0.67 -4.72
C THR A 59 9.29 0.96 -6.20
N HIS A 60 10.31 0.77 -7.04
CA HIS A 60 10.18 0.86 -8.49
C HIS A 60 9.24 -0.20 -9.06
N ILE A 61 9.36 -1.45 -8.63
CA ILE A 61 8.44 -2.53 -9.04
C ILE A 61 6.98 -2.18 -8.70
N ILE A 62 6.73 -1.72 -7.47
CA ILE A 62 5.39 -1.32 -7.02
C ILE A 62 4.87 -0.17 -7.89
N ARG A 63 5.71 0.87 -8.11
CA ARG A 63 5.35 2.01 -8.95
C ARG A 63 4.96 1.58 -10.35
N ASP A 64 5.78 0.76 -11.01
CA ASP A 64 5.49 0.26 -12.35
C ASP A 64 4.15 -0.48 -12.43
N VAL A 65 3.84 -1.32 -11.44
CA VAL A 65 2.56 -2.05 -11.41
C VAL A 65 1.41 -1.07 -11.27
N LEU A 66 1.49 -0.14 -10.33
CA LEU A 66 0.40 0.79 -10.04
C LEU A 66 0.19 1.81 -11.17
N THR A 67 1.25 2.25 -11.85
CA THR A 67 1.16 3.15 -13.02
C THR A 67 0.40 2.49 -14.18
N ARG A 68 0.49 1.17 -14.38
CA ARG A 68 -0.32 0.45 -15.38
C ARG A 68 -1.83 0.45 -15.06
N HIS A 69 -2.20 0.89 -13.86
CA HIS A 69 -3.58 0.97 -13.39
C HIS A 69 -3.92 2.40 -12.90
N GLU A 70 -3.17 3.42 -13.33
CA GLU A 70 -3.28 4.78 -12.80
C GLU A 70 -4.67 5.41 -12.95
N GLU A 71 -5.45 4.98 -13.93
CA GLU A 71 -6.83 5.44 -14.13
C GLU A 71 -7.73 5.13 -12.92
N TRP A 72 -7.42 4.04 -12.20
CA TRP A 72 -8.16 3.54 -11.04
C TRP A 72 -7.48 3.84 -9.72
N VAL A 73 -6.15 3.95 -9.69
CA VAL A 73 -5.38 4.19 -8.45
C VAL A 73 -5.48 5.66 -8.06
N VAL A 74 -6.05 5.91 -6.88
CA VAL A 74 -6.25 7.25 -6.33
C VAL A 74 -5.09 7.64 -5.42
N PHE A 75 -4.64 6.68 -4.63
CA PHE A 75 -3.60 6.89 -3.62
C PHE A 75 -2.81 5.60 -3.41
N ALA A 76 -1.51 5.75 -3.14
CA ALA A 76 -0.66 4.66 -2.68
C ALA A 76 0.43 5.19 -1.75
N ASP A 77 0.60 4.53 -0.60
CA ASP A 77 1.62 4.84 0.40
C ASP A 77 2.34 3.55 0.83
N LEU A 78 3.66 3.58 0.78
CA LEU A 78 4.50 2.53 1.33
C LEU A 78 5.07 3.02 2.67
N ASN A 79 4.49 2.53 3.75
CA ASN A 79 4.90 2.85 5.11
C ASN A 79 5.92 1.83 5.62
N LEU A 80 7.20 2.21 5.58
CA LEU A 80 8.30 1.36 6.03
C LEU A 80 8.35 1.19 7.56
N LYS A 81 7.70 2.04 8.37
CA LYS A 81 7.65 1.84 9.83
C LYS A 81 6.84 0.57 10.18
N CYS A 82 5.77 0.33 9.43
CA CYS A 82 4.90 -0.83 9.61
C CYS A 82 5.12 -1.92 8.54
N ASN A 83 5.96 -1.66 7.53
CA ASN A 83 6.14 -2.49 6.35
C ASN A 83 4.84 -2.76 5.56
N VAL A 84 3.97 -1.75 5.48
CA VAL A 84 2.64 -1.85 4.84
C VAL A 84 2.60 -0.99 3.58
N LEU A 85 2.15 -1.58 2.48
CA LEU A 85 1.67 -0.88 1.29
C LEU A 85 0.15 -0.70 1.42
N TRP A 86 -0.33 0.54 1.44
CA TRP A 86 -1.74 0.87 1.36
C TRP A 86 -2.05 1.47 -0.02
N VAL A 87 -3.09 0.99 -0.67
CA VAL A 87 -3.57 1.48 -1.96
C VAL A 87 -5.07 1.75 -1.90
N SER A 88 -5.47 2.93 -2.37
CA SER A 88 -6.88 3.33 -2.54
C SER A 88 -7.23 3.39 -4.02
N LEU A 89 -8.39 2.84 -4.38
CA LEU A 89 -8.87 2.70 -5.75
C LEU A 89 -10.25 3.33 -5.93
N LYS A 90 -10.51 3.86 -7.14
CA LYS A 90 -11.89 4.06 -7.63
C LYS A 90 -12.65 2.73 -7.58
N HIS A 91 -13.92 2.79 -7.18
CA HIS A 91 -14.75 1.60 -7.14
C HIS A 91 -14.99 1.07 -8.56
N GLN A 92 -14.38 -0.08 -8.88
CA GLN A 92 -14.55 -0.77 -10.15
C GLN A 92 -14.36 -2.28 -9.94
N PRO A 93 -15.35 -3.12 -10.31
CA PRO A 93 -15.25 -4.57 -10.17
C PRO A 93 -13.98 -5.15 -10.81
N GLY A 94 -13.31 -6.06 -10.10
CA GLY A 94 -12.15 -6.81 -10.61
C GLY A 94 -10.81 -6.05 -10.63
N VAL A 95 -10.80 -4.72 -10.53
CA VAL A 95 -9.54 -3.93 -10.55
C VAL A 95 -8.63 -4.28 -9.37
N MET A 96 -9.19 -4.35 -8.16
CA MET A 96 -8.43 -4.72 -6.97
C MET A 96 -7.74 -6.08 -7.12
N ALA A 97 -8.47 -7.09 -7.63
CA ALA A 97 -7.91 -8.44 -7.85
C ALA A 97 -6.79 -8.44 -8.89
N ARG A 98 -6.93 -7.67 -9.98
CA ARG A 98 -5.89 -7.53 -11.01
C ARG A 98 -4.62 -6.90 -10.44
N ILE A 99 -4.75 -5.80 -9.69
CA ILE A 99 -3.61 -5.11 -9.08
C ILE A 99 -2.92 -6.02 -8.06
N ILE A 100 -3.67 -6.68 -7.17
CA ILE A 100 -3.11 -7.62 -6.19
C ILE A 100 -2.36 -8.76 -6.88
N THR A 101 -2.92 -9.30 -7.96
CA THR A 101 -2.27 -10.39 -8.73
C THR A 101 -0.96 -9.91 -9.36
N ALA A 102 -0.97 -8.72 -9.97
CA ALA A 102 0.23 -8.13 -10.57
C ALA A 102 1.32 -7.81 -9.52
N LEU A 103 0.92 -7.29 -8.35
CA LEU A 103 1.84 -7.05 -7.23
C LEU A 103 2.43 -8.37 -6.72
N ARG A 104 1.62 -9.40 -6.48
CA ARG A 104 2.11 -10.71 -6.04
C ARG A 104 3.08 -11.36 -7.02
N ALA A 105 2.87 -11.16 -8.33
CA ALA A 105 3.74 -11.73 -9.36
C ALA A 105 5.14 -11.08 -9.39
N ARG A 106 5.26 -9.78 -9.08
CA ARG A 106 6.52 -9.04 -9.16
C ARG A 106 7.16 -8.70 -7.81
N ALA A 107 6.37 -8.72 -6.74
CA ALA A 107 6.73 -8.39 -5.38
C ALA A 107 6.16 -9.44 -4.40
N PRO A 108 6.61 -10.70 -4.49
CA PRO A 108 6.02 -11.84 -3.77
C PRO A 108 6.16 -11.76 -2.24
N GLU A 109 7.02 -10.88 -1.72
CA GLU A 109 7.14 -10.61 -0.28
C GLU A 109 5.88 -9.96 0.31
N PHE A 110 5.09 -9.24 -0.50
CA PHE A 110 3.88 -8.60 -0.03
C PHE A 110 2.73 -9.60 0.08
N LYS A 111 2.13 -9.64 1.26
CA LYS A 111 0.95 -10.48 1.55
C LYS A 111 -0.26 -9.58 1.79
N LEU A 112 -1.38 -9.91 1.15
CA LEU A 112 -2.63 -9.17 1.31
C LEU A 112 -3.10 -9.23 2.77
N VAL A 113 -3.39 -8.08 3.36
CA VAL A 113 -4.09 -7.97 4.64
C VAL A 113 -5.57 -8.10 4.35
N ALA A 114 -6.15 -9.25 4.70
CA ALA A 114 -7.57 -9.52 4.59
C ALA A 114 -8.01 -10.39 5.76
N HIS A 115 -9.29 -10.30 6.12
CA HIS A 115 -9.88 -11.29 6.99
C HIS A 115 -9.90 -12.63 6.23
N GLN A 116 -9.20 -13.63 6.76
CA GLN A 116 -9.38 -15.02 6.33
C GLN A 116 -10.51 -15.56 7.21
N PRO A 117 -11.77 -15.58 6.74
CA PRO A 117 -12.81 -16.27 7.48
C PRO A 117 -12.33 -17.71 7.63
N THR A 118 -12.22 -18.17 8.87
CA THR A 118 -11.82 -19.55 9.19
C THR A 118 -12.67 -20.48 8.34
N GLN A 119 -12.05 -21.22 7.42
CA GLN A 119 -12.71 -22.38 6.81
C GLN A 119 -13.04 -23.34 7.97
N PRO A 120 -14.31 -23.71 8.18
CA PRO A 120 -14.59 -24.88 8.99
C PRO A 120 -13.96 -26.07 8.27
N GLY A 121 -13.08 -26.79 8.99
CA GLY A 121 -12.47 -28.03 8.54
C GLY A 121 -13.45 -29.20 8.55
#